data_AF-A0A7X2TBR4-F1
#
_entry.id   AF-A0A7X2TBR4-F1
#
_cell.length_a   1.000
_cell.length_b   1.000
_cell.length_c   1.000
_cell.angle_alpha   90.00
_cell.angle_beta   90.00
_cell.angle_gamma   90.00
#
_symmetry.space_group_name_H-M   'P 1'
#
loop_
_entity.id
_entity.type
_entity.pdbx_description
1 polymer ?
#
loop_
_entity_poly.entity_id
_entity_poly.type
_entity_poly.pdbx_seq_one_letter_code
_entity_poly.pdbx_strand_id
1 'polypeptide(L)'
;MKKLYCMNCGAQIKGGIPNKCSCGAEFDLADTKNIKKIITSIIFFVILMSPLLILIHFGRQYLQASIILYALLLILGVFWYRIVQTILVRLGLVTMTNIEIK
;
A
#
# COMPACT_ATOMS: atom_id res chain seq x y z
N MET A 1 -15.99 -0.22 -5.87
CA MET A 1 -14.78 0.16 -5.09
C MET A 1 -15.02 1.54 -4.51
N LYS A 2 -14.79 1.73 -3.19
CA LYS A 2 -14.89 3.03 -2.54
C LYS A 2 -13.84 3.99 -3.11
N LYS A 3 -14.20 5.26 -3.33
CA LYS A 3 -13.31 6.31 -3.82
C LYS A 3 -12.69 7.01 -2.61
N LEU A 4 -11.45 7.46 -2.80
CA LEU A 4 -10.68 8.18 -1.79
C LEU A 4 -10.68 9.65 -2.16
N TYR A 5 -10.97 10.52 -1.20
CA TYR A 5 -10.97 11.97 -1.37
C TYR A 5 -10.10 12.61 -0.29
N CYS A 6 -9.41 13.68 -0.63
CA CYS A 6 -8.76 14.51 0.39
C CYS A 6 -9.84 15.26 1.18
N MET A 7 -9.83 15.15 2.50
CA MET A 7 -10.74 15.93 3.36
C MET A 7 -10.55 17.44 3.20
N ASN A 8 -9.31 17.88 2.94
CA ASN A 8 -8.99 19.31 2.95
C ASN A 8 -9.41 20.03 1.67
N CYS A 9 -9.24 19.39 0.51
CA CYS A 9 -9.56 20.02 -0.80
C CYS A 9 -10.63 19.28 -1.61
N GLY A 10 -11.17 18.17 -1.11
CA GLY A 10 -12.16 17.36 -1.83
C GLY A 10 -11.62 16.65 -3.08
N ALA A 11 -10.32 16.75 -3.36
CA ALA A 11 -9.73 16.16 -4.55
C ALA A 11 -9.77 14.63 -4.50
N GLN A 12 -10.19 14.00 -5.60
CA GLN A 12 -10.21 12.56 -5.71
C GLN A 12 -8.79 11.99 -5.85
N ILE A 13 -8.41 11.07 -4.98
CA ILE A 13 -7.15 10.32 -5.05
C ILE A 13 -7.36 9.12 -6.00
N LYS A 14 -6.73 9.19 -7.18
CA LYS A 14 -6.77 8.14 -8.21
C LYS A 14 -5.45 7.36 -8.21
N GLY A 15 -5.54 6.04 -8.39
CA GLY A 15 -4.37 5.16 -8.36
C GLY A 15 -3.91 4.87 -6.94
N GLY A 16 -2.64 5.14 -6.64
CA GLY A 16 -2.03 4.96 -5.31
C GLY A 16 -2.17 6.21 -4.43
N ILE A 17 -2.17 6.02 -3.11
CA ILE A 17 -2.21 7.14 -2.16
C ILE A 17 -0.83 7.83 -2.16
N PRO A 18 -0.74 9.13 -2.53
CA PRO A 18 0.50 9.89 -2.42
C PRO A 18 0.78 10.22 -0.94
N ASN A 19 2.01 10.60 -0.61
CA ASN A 19 2.33 11.04 0.76
C ASN A 19 1.72 12.43 1.09
N LYS A 20 1.44 13.24 0.06
CA LYS A 20 0.84 14.57 0.19
C LYS A 20 -0.17 14.83 -0.91
N CYS A 21 -1.20 15.60 -0.59
CA CYS A 21 -2.13 16.14 -1.56
C CYS A 21 -1.55 17.38 -2.26
N SER A 22 -2.07 17.72 -3.43
CA SER A 22 -1.74 18.99 -4.12
C SER A 22 -2.10 20.23 -3.30
N CYS A 23 -2.99 20.11 -2.31
CA CYS A 23 -3.32 21.19 -1.37
C CYS A 23 -2.36 21.30 -0.18
N GLY A 24 -1.28 20.50 -0.14
CA GLY A 24 -0.31 20.49 0.95
C GLY A 24 -0.69 19.64 2.16
N ALA A 25 -1.87 19.02 2.18
CA ALA A 25 -2.26 18.09 3.24
C ALA A 25 -1.40 16.81 3.18
N GLU A 26 -0.74 16.47 4.28
CA GLU A 26 -0.01 15.21 4.41
C GLU A 26 -0.97 14.07 4.77
N PHE A 27 -0.74 12.92 4.14
CA PHE A 27 -1.49 11.70 4.37
C PHE A 27 -0.61 10.76 5.18
N ASP A 28 -0.92 10.65 6.47
CA ASP A 28 -0.19 9.78 7.38
C ASP A 28 -1.12 8.69 7.92
N LEU A 29 -0.54 7.62 8.44
CA LEU A 29 -1.27 6.55 9.10
C LEU A 29 -1.93 7.10 10.36
N ALA A 30 -3.27 7.14 10.37
CA ALA A 30 -4.00 7.55 11.56
C ALA A 30 -3.91 6.45 12.62
N ASP A 31 -3.53 6.85 13.83
CA ASP A 31 -3.39 5.94 14.96
C ASP A 31 -4.73 5.25 15.28
N THR A 32 -4.78 3.93 15.05
CA THR A 32 -5.97 3.11 15.28
C THR A 32 -5.79 2.36 16.58
N LYS A 33 -6.49 2.79 17.64
CA LYS A 33 -6.51 2.08 18.94
C LYS A 33 -7.24 0.72 18.91
N ASN A 34 -7.79 0.31 17.76
CA ASN A 34 -8.54 -0.94 17.63
C ASN A 34 -7.61 -2.12 17.27
N ILE A 35 -7.27 -2.93 18.28
CA ILE A 35 -6.35 -4.08 18.15
C ILE A 35 -6.87 -5.11 17.12
N LYS A 36 -8.18 -5.38 17.08
CA LYS A 36 -8.76 -6.35 16.13
C LYS A 36 -8.55 -5.89 14.68
N LYS A 37 -8.68 -4.59 14.45
CA LYS A 37 -8.43 -3.95 13.14
C LYS A 37 -6.95 -4.02 12.75
N ILE A 38 -6.04 -3.79 13.71
CA ILE A 38 -4.59 -3.94 13.50
C ILE A 38 -4.24 -5.38 13.11
N ILE A 39 -4.70 -6.38 13.87
CA ILE A 39 -4.43 -7.79 13.58
C ILE A 39 -4.95 -8.17 12.18
N THR A 40 -6.17 -7.77 11.85
CA THR A 40 -6.77 -8.04 10.54
C THR A 40 -5.97 -7.37 9.42
N SER A 41 -5.51 -6.14 9.62
CA SER A 41 -4.66 -5.41 8.69
C SER A 41 -3.33 -6.12 8.45
N ILE A 42 -2.67 -6.64 9.50
CA ILE A 42 -1.41 -7.38 9.38
C ILE A 42 -1.63 -8.68 8.61
N ILE A 43 -2.68 -9.45 8.93
CA ILE A 43 -2.99 -10.70 8.22
C ILE A 43 -3.23 -10.42 6.72
N PHE A 44 -4.03 -9.41 6.41
CA PHE A 44 -4.31 -9.03 5.02
C PHE A 44 -3.05 -8.57 4.28
N PHE A 45 -2.19 -7.82 4.97
CA PHE A 45 -0.90 -7.38 4.43
C PHE A 45 0.00 -8.56 4.08
N VAL A 46 0.13 -9.54 4.97
CA VAL A 46 0.93 -10.75 4.72
C VAL A 46 0.38 -11.53 3.53
N ILE A 47 -0.94 -11.74 3.46
CA ILE A 47 -1.58 -12.44 2.34
C ILE A 47 -1.34 -11.71 1.01
N LEU A 48 -1.43 -10.38 0.99
CA LEU A 48 -1.21 -9.57 -0.21
C LEU A 48 0.26 -9.51 -0.65
N MET A 49 1.21 -9.70 0.27
CA MET A 49 2.64 -9.76 0.00
C MET A 49 3.15 -11.17 -0.34
N SER A 50 2.42 -12.23 0.05
CA SER A 50 2.77 -13.63 -0.28
C SER A 50 3.08 -13.89 -1.77
N PRO A 51 2.36 -13.33 -2.75
CA PRO A 51 2.68 -13.53 -4.16
C PRO A 51 4.10 -13.11 -4.54
N LEU A 52 4.60 -12.00 -3.96
CA LEU A 52 5.98 -11.55 -4.16
C LEU A 52 6.99 -12.53 -3.56
N LEU A 53 6.70 -13.06 -2.37
CA LEU A 53 7.59 -14.03 -1.72
C LEU A 53 7.69 -15.32 -2.54
N ILE A 54 6.59 -15.78 -3.12
CA ILE A 54 6.56 -16.92 -4.02
C ILE A 54 7.37 -16.62 -5.29
N LEU A 55 7.20 -15.44 -5.89
CA LEU A 55 7.98 -14.99 -7.05
C LEU A 55 9.48 -14.96 -6.76
N ILE A 56 9.89 -14.42 -5.60
CA ILE A 56 11.29 -14.41 -5.16
C ILE A 56 11.81 -15.84 -4.97
N HIS A 57 11.00 -16.72 -4.39
CA HIS A 57 11.40 -18.09 -4.11
C HIS A 57 11.65 -18.88 -5.40
N PHE A 58 10.73 -18.83 -6.37
CA PHE A 58 10.89 -19.48 -7.67
C PHE A 58 11.93 -18.79 -8.56
N GLY A 59 12.03 -17.47 -8.49
CA GLY A 59 12.98 -16.67 -9.26
C GLY A 59 14.40 -16.65 -8.69
N ARG A 60 14.65 -17.28 -7.51
CA ARG A 60 15.92 -17.19 -6.77
C ARG A 60 17.14 -17.50 -7.63
N GLN A 61 17.05 -18.55 -8.44
CA GLN A 61 18.15 -18.99 -9.30
C GLN A 61 18.47 -17.98 -10.42
N TYR A 62 17.46 -17.29 -10.94
CA TYR A 62 17.60 -16.22 -11.93
C TYR A 62 18.06 -14.89 -11.31
N LEU A 63 17.58 -14.58 -10.10
CA LEU A 63 17.96 -13.38 -9.34
C LEU A 63 19.44 -13.40 -8.94
N GLN A 64 19.98 -14.58 -8.61
CA GLN A 64 21.39 -14.75 -8.26
C GLN A 64 22.33 -14.53 -9.46
N ALA A 65 21.84 -14.77 -10.68
CA ALA A 65 22.62 -14.64 -11.90
C ALA A 65 22.64 -13.21 -12.48
N SER A 66 21.72 -12.32 -12.06
CA SER A 66 21.59 -10.99 -12.65
C SER A 66 21.19 -9.92 -11.65
N ILE A 67 22.11 -8.98 -11.42
CA ILE A 67 21.91 -7.77 -10.60
C ILE A 67 20.78 -6.88 -11.15
N ILE A 68 20.59 -6.86 -12.47
CA ILE A 68 19.54 -6.07 -13.13
C ILE A 68 18.16 -6.63 -12.83
N LEU A 69 18.01 -7.95 -12.87
CA LEU A 69 16.76 -8.63 -12.53
C LEU A 69 16.39 -8.38 -11.06
N TYR A 70 17.38 -8.40 -10.18
CA TYR A 70 17.21 -8.07 -8.76
C TYR A 70 16.74 -6.62 -8.56
N ALA A 71 17.36 -5.65 -9.24
CA ALA A 71 16.94 -4.24 -9.17
C ALA A 71 15.50 -4.03 -9.67
N LEU A 72 15.12 -4.67 -10.79
CA LEU A 72 13.74 -4.64 -11.31
C LEU A 72 12.75 -5.23 -10.31
N LEU A 73 13.10 -6.34 -9.67
CA LEU A 73 12.25 -6.98 -8.67
C LEU A 73 12.02 -6.07 -7.45
N LEU A 74 13.04 -5.35 -6.99
CA LEU A 74 12.91 -4.38 -5.91
C LEU A 74 11.97 -3.23 -6.28
N ILE A 75 12.08 -2.67 -7.49
CA ILE A 75 11.17 -1.64 -7.99
C ILE A 75 9.73 -2.17 -8.03
N LEU A 76 9.54 -3.39 -8.52
CA LEU A 76 8.23 -4.04 -8.57
C LEU A 76 7.66 -4.25 -7.16
N GLY A 77 8.52 -4.62 -6.20
CA GLY A 77 8.15 -4.78 -4.79
C GLY A 77 7.70 -3.46 -4.16
N VAL A 78 8.42 -2.35 -4.39
CA VAL A 78 8.02 -1.01 -3.92
C VAL A 78 6.68 -0.59 -4.53
N PHE A 79 6.49 -0.83 -5.83
CA PHE A 79 5.24 -0.51 -6.52
C PHE A 79 4.08 -1.35 -5.98
N TRP A 80 4.28 -2.66 -5.81
CA TRP A 80 3.28 -3.56 -5.26
C TRP A 80 2.91 -3.18 -3.82
N TYR A 81 3.90 -2.84 -3.00
CA TYR A 81 3.68 -2.37 -1.64
C TYR A 81 2.77 -1.13 -1.59
N ARG A 82 2.96 -0.16 -2.49
CA ARG A 82 2.07 1.01 -2.62
C ARG A 82 0.65 0.64 -3.02
N ILE A 83 0.48 -0.35 -3.91
CA ILE A 83 -0.84 -0.88 -4.28
C ILE A 83 -1.52 -1.53 -3.07
N VAL A 84 -0.80 -2.40 -2.36
CA VAL A 84 -1.29 -3.10 -1.17
C VAL A 84 -1.73 -2.10 -0.10
N GLN A 85 -0.90 -1.09 0.22
CA GLN A 85 -1.29 -0.01 1.14
C GLN A 85 -2.61 0.66 0.72
N THR A 86 -2.73 0.99 -0.57
CA THR A 86 -3.93 1.65 -1.09
C THR A 86 -5.17 0.76 -0.97
N ILE A 87 -5.03 -0.54 -1.20
CA ILE A 87 -6.11 -1.53 -1.00
C ILE A 87 -6.52 -1.59 0.47
N LEU A 88 -5.56 -1.65 1.40
CA LEU A 88 -5.84 -1.67 2.84
C LEU A 88 -6.63 -0.43 3.29
N VAL A 89 -6.29 0.75 2.76
CA VAL A 89 -7.01 1.99 3.06
C VAL A 89 -8.41 1.99 2.43
N ARG A 90 -8.56 1.53 1.18
CA ARG A 90 -9.89 1.41 0.53
C ARG A 90 -10.82 0.43 1.24
N LEU A 91 -10.26 -0.64 1.81
CA LEU A 91 -11.00 -1.60 2.64
C LEU A 91 -11.36 -1.01 4.01
N GLY A 92 -10.82 0.17 4.37
CA GLY A 92 -11.04 0.81 5.65
C GLY A 92 -10.35 0.07 6.80
N LEU A 93 -9.46 -0.89 6.52
CA LEU A 93 -8.63 -1.61 7.49
C LEU A 93 -7.53 -0.71 8.06
N VAL A 94 -7.08 0.25 7.25
CA VAL A 94 -6.13 1.28 7.64
C VAL A 94 -6.78 2.63 7.44
N THR A 95 -6.77 3.44 8.48
CA THR A 95 -7.21 4.84 8.42
C THR A 95 -6.00 5.71 8.15
N MET A 96 -6.11 6.63 7.19
CA MET A 96 -5.13 7.68 7.00
C MET A 96 -5.73 9.02 7.43
N THR A 97 -4.90 9.87 8.02
CA THR A 97 -5.27 11.25 8.33
C THR A 97 -5.59 11.99 7.04
N ASN A 98 -6.52 12.94 7.11
CA ASN A 98 -6.91 13.79 5.98
C ASN A 98 -7.49 13.07 4.73
N ILE A 99 -7.84 11.78 4.83
CA ILE A 99 -8.50 11.02 3.75
C ILE A 99 -9.93 10.67 4.14
N GLU A 100 -10.88 11.08 3.31
CA GLU A 100 -12.28 10.65 3.36
C GLU A 100 -12.53 9.50 2.37
N ILE A 101 -13.29 8.49 2.81
CA ILE A 101 -13.69 7.35 1.97
C ILE A 101 -15.18 7.50 1.63
N LYS A 102 -15.52 7.71 0.36
CA LYS A 102 -16.89 7.75 -0.18
C LYS A 102 -17.05 6.72 -1.29
#